data_AF-A0A161X352-F1
#
_entry.id   AF-A0A161X352-F1
#
_cell.length_a   1.000
_cell.length_b   1.000
_cell.length_c   1.000
_cell.angle_alpha   90.00
_cell.angle_beta   90.00
_cell.angle_gamma   90.00
#
_symmetry.space_group_name_H-M   'P 1'
#
loop_
_entity.id
_entity.type
_entity.pdbx_description
1 polymer ?
#
loop_
_entity_poly.entity_id
_entity_poly.type
_entity_poly.pdbx_seq_one_letter_code
_entity_poly.pdbx_strand_id
1 'polypeptide(L)'
;MNKDAGKSFSFKATFIWSFAALFLPIWILGFTASIFAGTCQKPGIDEERKIRACSISITTGFLNTLIASEEKKLAMLYLERGIALSHLDHSQEAIEDFRLAIEKATGIPLPELAQRIEANDDFLEFFHKRTGQKLTRSPLSSLGYSSRKRFEGLILRLISEDPASKAWSNWEKLLKEA
;
A
#
# COMPACT_ATOMS: atom_id res chain seq x y z
N MET A 1 -16.55 60.19 24.38
CA MET A 1 -16.41 59.57 23.04
C MET A 1 -15.56 58.33 23.19
N ASN A 2 -16.19 57.14 23.23
CA ASN A 2 -15.50 55.85 23.36
C ASN A 2 -14.87 55.45 22.03
N LYS A 3 -13.55 55.25 22.02
CA LYS A 3 -12.75 54.92 20.83
C LYS A 3 -12.16 53.50 20.88
N ASP A 4 -12.84 52.54 21.50
CA ASP A 4 -12.28 51.19 21.72
C ASP A 4 -13.12 50.03 21.18
N ALA A 5 -13.92 50.25 20.12
CA ALA A 5 -14.75 49.20 19.52
C ALA A 5 -14.19 48.57 18.23
N GLY A 6 -13.03 49.03 17.73
CA GLY A 6 -12.55 48.65 16.38
C GLY A 6 -11.50 47.52 16.31
N LYS A 7 -10.79 47.21 17.40
CA LYS A 7 -9.59 46.34 17.33
C LYS A 7 -9.82 44.87 17.69
N SER A 8 -10.85 44.53 18.46
CA SER A 8 -11.11 43.14 18.87
C SER A 8 -11.78 42.28 17.79
N PHE A 9 -12.49 42.91 16.84
CA PHE A 9 -13.20 42.22 15.76
C PHE A 9 -12.26 41.75 14.63
N SER A 10 -11.18 42.50 14.38
CA SER A 10 -10.19 42.21 13.33
C SER A 10 -9.27 41.04 13.69
N PHE A 11 -8.82 40.94 14.95
CA PHE A 11 -7.85 39.91 15.35
C PHE A 11 -8.40 38.48 15.28
N LYS A 12 -9.67 38.28 15.70
CA LYS A 12 -10.32 36.96 15.59
C LYS A 12 -10.54 36.54 14.15
N ALA A 13 -10.93 37.48 13.27
CA ALA A 13 -11.14 37.19 11.86
C ALA A 13 -9.84 36.80 11.14
N THR A 14 -8.74 37.52 11.39
CA THR A 14 -7.42 37.19 10.82
C THR A 14 -6.88 35.85 11.33
N PHE A 15 -7.10 35.55 12.61
CA PHE A 15 -6.73 34.25 13.18
C PHE A 15 -7.54 33.09 12.58
N ILE A 16 -8.86 33.25 12.41
CA ILE A 16 -9.72 32.24 11.76
C ILE A 16 -9.33 32.06 10.30
N TRP A 17 -9.04 33.14 9.56
CA TRP A 17 -8.61 33.05 8.16
C TRP A 17 -7.25 32.38 8.01
N SER A 18 -6.30 32.69 8.91
CA SER A 18 -4.98 32.03 8.95
C SER A 18 -5.11 30.54 9.28
N PHE A 19 -5.92 30.20 10.29
CA PHE A 19 -6.21 28.81 10.64
C PHE A 19 -6.89 28.08 9.48
N ALA A 20 -7.89 28.68 8.83
CA ALA A 20 -8.54 28.11 7.67
C ALA A 20 -7.58 27.93 6.48
N ALA A 21 -6.74 28.93 6.20
CA ALA A 21 -5.76 28.87 5.11
C ALA A 21 -4.69 27.79 5.33
N LEU A 22 -4.38 27.46 6.59
CA LEU A 22 -3.43 26.39 6.92
C LEU A 22 -4.11 25.02 7.06
N PHE A 23 -5.28 24.96 7.67
CA PHE A 23 -5.97 23.70 7.97
C PHE A 23 -6.73 23.14 6.77
N LEU A 24 -7.34 24.00 5.94
CA LEU A 24 -8.15 23.58 4.81
C LEU A 24 -7.34 22.83 3.73
N PRO A 25 -6.11 23.25 3.35
CA PRO A 25 -5.27 22.46 2.45
C PRO A 25 -4.90 21.09 3.03
N ILE A 26 -4.56 21.03 4.32
CA ILE A 26 -4.22 19.77 5.01
C ILE A 26 -5.43 18.83 5.00
N TRP A 27 -6.63 19.37 5.26
CA TRP A 27 -7.86 18.59 5.25
C TRP A 27 -8.23 18.08 3.85
N ILE A 28 -8.10 18.92 2.82
CA ILE A 28 -8.33 18.53 1.42
C ILE A 28 -7.38 17.41 1.01
N LEU A 29 -6.09 17.51 1.34
CA LEU A 29 -5.09 16.48 1.02
C LEU A 29 -5.40 15.14 1.70
N GLY A 30 -5.83 15.16 2.97
CA GLY A 30 -6.24 13.95 3.68
C GLY A 30 -7.50 13.30 3.08
N PHE A 31 -8.47 14.12 2.68
CA PHE A 31 -9.72 13.65 2.08
C PHE A 31 -9.50 13.06 0.68
N THR A 32 -8.70 13.70 -0.17
CA THR A 32 -8.36 13.17 -1.49
C THR A 32 -7.61 11.86 -1.38
N ALA A 33 -6.60 11.77 -0.51
CA ALA A 33 -5.86 10.52 -0.27
C ALA A 33 -6.80 9.35 0.09
N SER A 34 -7.80 9.62 0.93
CA SER A 34 -8.78 8.62 1.39
C SER A 34 -9.67 8.11 0.25
N ILE A 35 -10.17 8.99 -0.63
CA ILE A 35 -11.00 8.61 -1.78
C ILE A 35 -10.20 7.76 -2.78
N PHE A 36 -8.99 8.18 -3.10
CA PHE A 36 -8.15 7.46 -4.06
C PHE A 36 -7.70 6.10 -3.51
N ALA A 37 -7.49 5.97 -2.20
CA ALA A 37 -7.12 4.70 -1.60
C ALA A 37 -8.24 3.67 -1.72
N GLY A 38 -9.49 4.09 -1.51
CA GLY A 38 -10.67 3.24 -1.75
C GLY A 38 -10.85 2.88 -3.22
N THR A 39 -10.51 3.80 -4.13
CA THR A 39 -10.59 3.56 -5.58
C THR A 39 -9.54 2.55 -6.05
N CYS A 40 -8.31 2.65 -5.55
CA CYS A 40 -7.22 1.71 -5.85
C CYS A 40 -7.57 0.25 -5.47
N GLN A 41 -8.31 0.06 -4.38
CA GLN A 41 -8.70 -1.27 -3.88
C GLN A 41 -10.00 -1.82 -4.48
N LYS A 42 -10.69 -1.04 -5.33
CA LYS A 42 -12.00 -1.45 -5.86
C LYS A 42 -11.84 -2.41 -7.05
N PRO A 43 -12.46 -3.61 -7.01
CA PRO A 43 -12.41 -4.53 -8.13
C PRO A 43 -13.22 -4.00 -9.33
N GLY A 44 -12.78 -4.33 -10.55
CA GLY A 44 -13.49 -4.00 -11.80
C GLY A 44 -13.36 -2.55 -12.27
N ILE A 45 -12.38 -1.80 -11.77
CA ILE A 45 -11.97 -0.51 -12.35
C ILE A 45 -10.95 -0.77 -13.47
N ASP A 46 -10.98 0.06 -14.51
CA ASP A 46 -9.97 0.11 -15.57
C ASP A 46 -8.54 0.24 -15.01
N GLU A 47 -7.61 -0.52 -15.56
CA GLU A 47 -6.27 -0.67 -14.97
C GLU A 47 -5.46 0.63 -15.00
N GLU A 48 -5.60 1.47 -16.03
CA GLU A 48 -4.93 2.78 -16.06
C GLU A 48 -5.49 3.73 -14.99
N ARG A 49 -6.81 3.70 -14.77
CA ARG A 49 -7.46 4.47 -13.71
C ARG A 49 -7.02 3.96 -12.33
N LYS A 50 -6.85 2.64 -12.19
CA LYS A 50 -6.36 2.01 -10.96
C LYS A 50 -4.92 2.44 -10.66
N ILE A 51 -4.01 2.39 -11.63
CA ILE A 51 -2.62 2.84 -11.47
C ILE A 51 -2.58 4.31 -11.03
N ARG A 52 -3.36 5.19 -11.67
CA ARG A 52 -3.43 6.61 -11.28
C ARG A 52 -3.93 6.79 -9.85
N ALA A 53 -4.99 6.09 -9.47
CA ALA A 53 -5.53 6.15 -8.11
C ALA A 53 -4.51 5.68 -7.08
N CYS A 54 -3.88 4.51 -7.30
CA CYS A 54 -2.86 3.98 -6.41
C CYS A 54 -1.65 4.92 -6.33
N SER A 55 -1.17 5.47 -7.45
CA SER A 55 -0.04 6.41 -7.47
C SER A 55 -0.33 7.66 -6.66
N ILE A 56 -1.51 8.26 -6.83
CA ILE A 56 -1.92 9.42 -6.02
C ILE A 56 -1.97 9.02 -4.54
N SER A 57 -2.58 7.88 -4.19
CA SER A 57 -2.63 7.42 -2.80
C SER A 57 -1.26 7.16 -2.19
N ILE A 58 -0.30 6.62 -2.94
CA ILE A 58 1.07 6.39 -2.47
C ILE A 58 1.78 7.73 -2.25
N THR A 59 1.73 8.65 -3.21
CA THR A 59 2.39 9.97 -3.12
C THR A 59 1.77 10.82 -2.01
N THR A 60 0.45 10.78 -1.85
CA THR A 60 -0.23 11.56 -0.79
C THR A 60 -0.09 10.89 0.58
N GLY A 61 -0.01 9.56 0.62
CA GLY A 61 0.32 8.78 1.81
C GLY A 61 1.70 9.10 2.37
N PHE A 62 2.66 9.53 1.54
CA PHE A 62 3.97 10.00 1.99
C PHE A 62 3.86 11.21 2.93
N LEU A 63 2.94 12.15 2.70
CA LEU A 63 2.71 13.26 3.64
C LEU A 63 2.05 12.79 4.95
N ASN A 64 1.26 11.71 4.89
CA ASN A 64 0.70 11.06 6.08
C ASN A 64 1.73 10.21 6.86
N THR A 65 2.91 9.89 6.30
CA THR A 65 3.96 9.17 7.05
C THR A 65 4.52 9.96 8.23
N LEU A 66 4.32 11.29 8.26
CA LEU A 66 4.64 12.14 9.41
C LEU A 66 3.72 11.88 10.62
N ILE A 67 2.59 11.19 10.43
CA ILE A 67 1.61 10.83 11.45
C ILE A 67 1.48 9.29 11.44
N ALA A 68 2.49 8.62 12.02
CA ALA A 68 2.61 7.19 12.32
C ALA A 68 1.52 6.20 11.80
N SER A 69 2.01 5.12 11.16
CA SER A 69 1.42 3.77 11.04
C SER A 69 0.48 3.45 9.86
N GLU A 70 0.95 3.58 8.62
CA GLU A 70 0.22 3.07 7.43
C GLU A 70 0.98 2.05 6.56
N GLU A 71 2.05 1.43 7.05
CA GLU A 71 2.81 0.41 6.30
C GLU A 71 1.94 -0.68 5.66
N LYS A 72 0.90 -1.14 6.38
CA LYS A 72 -0.07 -2.12 5.85
C LYS A 72 -0.84 -1.58 4.64
N LYS A 73 -1.30 -0.33 4.71
CA LYS A 73 -2.06 0.28 3.62
C LYS A 73 -1.14 0.54 2.43
N LEU A 74 0.06 1.03 2.69
CA LEU A 74 1.09 1.27 1.68
C LEU A 74 1.45 -0.03 0.94
N ALA A 75 1.66 -1.13 1.67
CA ALA A 75 1.93 -2.44 1.09
C ALA A 75 0.81 -2.90 0.14
N MET A 76 -0.45 -2.73 0.54
CA MET A 76 -1.59 -3.08 -0.31
C MET A 76 -1.71 -2.16 -1.54
N LEU A 77 -1.43 -0.86 -1.40
CA LEU A 77 -1.45 0.07 -2.54
C LEU A 77 -0.39 -0.30 -3.59
N TYR A 78 0.82 -0.65 -3.16
CA TYR A 78 1.87 -1.15 -4.06
C TYR A 78 1.46 -2.47 -4.73
N LEU A 79 0.88 -3.41 -3.97
CA LEU A 79 0.39 -4.67 -4.54
C LEU A 79 -0.65 -4.44 -5.65
N GLU A 80 -1.67 -3.61 -5.37
CA GLU A 80 -2.75 -3.33 -6.34
C GLU A 80 -2.24 -2.61 -7.58
N ARG A 81 -1.26 -1.71 -7.43
CA ARG A 81 -0.62 -1.02 -8.55
C ARG A 81 0.23 -1.99 -9.37
N GLY A 82 0.99 -2.88 -8.73
CA GLY A 82 1.76 -3.93 -9.41
C GLY A 82 0.88 -4.92 -10.18
N ILE A 83 -0.28 -5.30 -9.65
CA ILE A 83 -1.28 -6.11 -10.38
C ILE A 83 -1.74 -5.38 -11.64
N ALA A 84 -2.16 -4.12 -11.50
CA ALA A 84 -2.65 -3.32 -12.62
C ALA A 84 -1.58 -3.10 -13.70
N LEU A 85 -0.34 -2.78 -13.30
CA LEU A 85 0.81 -2.64 -14.20
C LEU A 85 1.10 -3.95 -14.94
N SER A 86 0.98 -5.09 -14.27
CA SER A 86 1.17 -6.40 -14.90
C SER A 86 0.11 -6.66 -15.99
N HIS A 87 -1.14 -6.26 -15.75
CA HIS A 87 -2.21 -6.39 -16.75
C HIS A 87 -1.98 -5.49 -17.97
N LEU A 88 -1.29 -4.36 -17.81
CA LEU A 88 -0.89 -3.44 -18.87
C LEU A 88 0.48 -3.73 -19.50
N ASP A 89 1.07 -4.90 -19.26
CA ASP A 89 2.39 -5.29 -19.79
C ASP A 89 3.58 -4.44 -19.31
N HIS A 90 3.41 -3.67 -18.23
CA HIS A 90 4.48 -2.92 -17.59
C HIS A 90 5.21 -3.78 -16.56
N SER A 91 5.76 -4.94 -16.99
CA SER A 91 6.28 -5.96 -16.08
C SER A 91 7.40 -5.48 -15.16
N GLN A 92 8.31 -4.62 -15.63
CA GLN A 92 9.43 -4.14 -14.81
C GLN A 92 8.95 -3.26 -13.65
N GLU A 93 7.99 -2.37 -13.93
CA GLU A 93 7.38 -1.51 -12.90
C GLU A 93 6.55 -2.34 -11.92
N ALA A 94 5.85 -3.36 -12.42
CA ALA A 94 5.08 -4.27 -11.58
C ALA A 94 5.94 -5.05 -10.59
N ILE A 95 7.08 -5.58 -11.05
CA ILE A 95 8.05 -6.31 -10.21
C ILE A 95 8.58 -5.42 -9.09
N GLU A 96 8.91 -4.17 -9.42
CA GLU A 96 9.36 -3.19 -8.44
C GLU A 96 8.27 -2.86 -7.41
N ASP A 97 7.02 -2.71 -7.84
CA ASP A 97 5.89 -2.51 -6.95
C ASP A 97 5.64 -3.71 -6.03
N PHE A 98 5.78 -4.93 -6.55
CA PHE A 98 5.69 -6.14 -5.73
C PHE A 98 6.81 -6.20 -4.69
N ARG A 99 8.05 -5.85 -5.06
CA ARG A 99 9.17 -5.74 -4.12
C ARG A 99 8.84 -4.76 -3.00
N LEU A 100 8.39 -3.56 -3.34
CA LEU A 100 8.02 -2.53 -2.37
C LEU A 100 6.84 -2.99 -1.50
N ALA A 101 5.83 -3.67 -2.05
CA ALA A 101 4.71 -4.20 -1.28
C ALA A 101 5.18 -5.16 -0.18
N ILE A 102 6.09 -6.08 -0.54
CA ILE A 102 6.68 -7.04 0.38
C ILE A 102 7.45 -6.31 1.48
N GLU A 103 8.38 -5.43 1.13
CA GLU A 103 9.22 -4.71 2.11
C GLU A 103 8.39 -3.89 3.09
N LYS A 104 7.30 -3.27 2.61
CA LYS A 104 6.39 -2.49 3.46
C LYS A 104 5.51 -3.37 4.34
N ALA A 105 5.19 -4.59 3.92
CA ALA A 105 4.45 -5.53 4.75
C ALA A 105 5.32 -6.18 5.83
N THR A 106 6.55 -6.55 5.47
CA THR A 106 7.44 -7.33 6.33
C THR A 106 8.37 -6.47 7.18
N GLY A 107 8.78 -5.31 6.67
CA GLY A 107 9.80 -4.44 7.25
C GLY A 107 11.24 -4.91 7.00
N ILE A 108 11.44 -5.92 6.14
CA ILE A 108 12.75 -6.46 5.78
C ILE A 108 12.96 -6.41 4.26
N PRO A 109 14.20 -6.30 3.78
CA PRO A 109 14.50 -6.30 2.35
C PRO A 109 14.17 -7.66 1.71
N LEU A 110 13.84 -7.64 0.42
CA LEU A 110 13.42 -8.85 -0.30
C LEU A 110 14.44 -10.00 -0.27
N PRO A 111 15.77 -9.80 -0.43
CA PRO A 111 16.73 -10.90 -0.37
C PRO A 111 16.76 -11.59 1.01
N GLU A 112 16.58 -10.82 2.09
CA GLU A 112 16.48 -11.39 3.44
C GLU A 112 15.21 -12.22 3.59
N LEU A 113 14.10 -11.77 2.99
CA LEU A 113 12.87 -12.56 2.98
C LEU A 113 13.02 -13.83 2.14
N ALA A 114 13.67 -13.76 0.99
CA ALA A 114 13.92 -14.90 0.10
C ALA A 114 14.71 -16.00 0.84
N GLN A 115 15.80 -15.64 1.53
CA GLN A 115 16.56 -16.58 2.37
C GLN A 115 15.68 -17.25 3.44
N ARG A 116 14.78 -16.48 4.08
CA ARG A 116 13.85 -17.01 5.08
C ARG A 116 12.80 -17.94 4.48
N ILE A 117 12.38 -17.67 3.24
CA ILE A 117 11.45 -18.49 2.48
C ILE A 117 12.11 -19.79 2.05
N GLU A 118 13.31 -19.74 1.47
CA GLU A 118 14.08 -20.92 1.04
C GLU A 118 14.42 -21.85 2.20
N ALA A 119 14.65 -21.30 3.40
CA ALA A 119 14.82 -22.10 4.61
C ALA A 119 13.55 -22.88 5.03
N ASN A 120 12.42 -22.67 4.36
CA ASN A 120 11.14 -23.32 4.61
C ASN A 120 10.54 -23.85 3.30
N ASP A 121 10.97 -25.04 2.86
CA ASP A 121 10.53 -25.73 1.63
C ASP A 121 9.00 -25.72 1.43
N ASP A 122 8.23 -25.81 2.52
CA ASP A 122 6.76 -25.81 2.51
C ASP A 122 6.12 -24.51 1.98
N PHE A 123 6.83 -23.36 2.03
CA PHE A 123 6.26 -22.07 1.64
C PHE A 123 6.04 -21.98 0.14
N LEU A 124 7.07 -22.28 -0.66
CA LEU A 124 6.98 -22.24 -2.12
C LEU A 124 5.99 -23.29 -2.65
N GLU A 125 5.94 -24.47 -2.02
CA GLU A 125 4.95 -25.48 -2.35
C GLU A 125 3.52 -25.01 -2.07
N PHE A 126 3.31 -24.25 -0.98
CA PHE A 126 2.01 -23.61 -0.71
C PHE A 126 1.62 -22.58 -1.78
N PHE A 127 2.56 -21.83 -2.38
CA PHE A 127 2.24 -20.95 -3.53
C PHE A 127 1.87 -21.73 -4.77
N HIS A 128 2.68 -22.74 -5.10
CA HIS A 128 2.46 -23.54 -6.30
C HIS A 128 1.16 -24.32 -6.22
N LYS A 129 0.85 -24.85 -5.04
CA LYS A 129 -0.39 -25.57 -4.78
C LYS A 129 -1.42 -24.59 -4.27
N ARG A 130 -2.04 -23.86 -5.22
CA ARG A 130 -3.18 -22.97 -5.02
C ARG A 130 -4.26 -23.64 -4.16
N THR A 131 -4.15 -23.50 -2.84
CA THR A 131 -4.99 -24.22 -1.90
C THR A 131 -5.61 -23.21 -0.94
N GLY A 132 -6.92 -23.32 -0.76
CA GLY A 132 -7.64 -22.66 0.35
C GLY A 132 -7.28 -23.26 1.72
N GLN A 133 -6.09 -23.87 1.86
CA GLN A 133 -5.65 -24.52 3.08
C GLN A 133 -5.18 -23.48 4.09
N LYS A 134 -5.61 -23.67 5.34
CA LYS A 134 -5.16 -22.87 6.48
C LYS A 134 -3.72 -23.32 6.80
N LEU A 135 -2.74 -22.44 6.58
CA LEU A 135 -1.32 -22.66 6.89
C LEU A 135 -1.17 -23.13 8.36
N THR A 136 -0.91 -24.43 8.58
CA THR A 136 -0.87 -25.03 9.93
C THR A 136 0.43 -24.76 10.67
N ARG A 137 1.52 -24.52 9.94
CA ARG A 137 2.72 -23.81 10.38
C ARG A 137 2.93 -22.66 9.43
N SER A 138 3.06 -21.43 9.94
CA SER A 138 3.47 -20.33 9.08
C SER A 138 4.98 -20.45 8.89
N PRO A 139 5.49 -20.76 7.68
CA PRO A 139 6.92 -20.81 7.37
C PRO A 139 7.64 -19.48 7.68
N LEU A 140 6.87 -18.41 7.82
CA LEU A 140 7.31 -17.10 8.29
C LEU A 140 7.35 -17.03 9.83
N SER A 141 7.56 -18.16 10.50
CA SER A 141 7.60 -18.27 11.96
C SER A 141 8.64 -17.33 12.60
N SER A 142 9.70 -17.03 11.84
CA SER A 142 10.79 -16.11 12.17
C SER A 142 10.45 -14.63 12.00
N LEU A 143 9.37 -14.29 11.30
CA LEU A 143 8.85 -12.93 11.22
C LEU A 143 7.94 -12.65 12.41
N GLY A 144 8.01 -11.41 12.92
CA GLY A 144 7.09 -10.94 13.94
C GLY A 144 5.63 -11.12 13.50
N TYR A 145 4.74 -11.42 14.44
CA TYR A 145 3.33 -11.74 14.18
C TYR A 145 2.63 -10.71 13.28
N SER A 146 2.87 -9.41 13.50
CA SER A 146 2.28 -8.32 12.70
C SER A 146 2.75 -8.35 11.23
N SER A 147 4.06 -8.43 11.01
CA SER A 147 4.65 -8.50 9.66
C SER A 147 4.21 -9.74 8.89
N ARG A 148 4.17 -10.89 9.55
CA ARG A 148 3.62 -12.13 8.99
C ARG A 148 2.18 -11.95 8.53
N LYS A 149 1.31 -11.45 9.41
CA LYS A 149 -0.11 -11.23 9.09
C LYS A 149 -0.31 -10.25 7.93
N ARG A 150 0.53 -9.23 7.82
CA ARG A 150 0.49 -8.27 6.70
C ARG A 150 0.85 -8.94 5.38
N PHE A 151 1.94 -9.70 5.37
CA PHE A 151 2.41 -10.39 4.17
C PHE A 151 1.48 -11.54 3.75
N GLU A 152 0.95 -12.33 4.68
CA GLU A 152 -0.14 -13.30 4.41
C GLU A 152 -1.35 -12.61 3.76
N GLY A 153 -1.69 -11.38 4.18
CA GLY A 153 -2.71 -10.57 3.55
C GLY A 153 -2.42 -10.21 2.09
N LEU A 154 -1.16 -9.93 1.74
CA LEU A 154 -0.75 -9.69 0.34
C LEU A 154 -0.91 -10.94 -0.50
N ILE A 155 -0.46 -12.08 0.02
CA ILE A 155 -0.54 -13.38 -0.66
C ILE A 155 -1.99 -13.75 -0.93
N LEU A 156 -2.86 -13.64 0.08
CA LEU A 156 -4.29 -13.96 -0.08
C LEU A 156 -4.95 -13.08 -1.15
N ARG A 157 -4.57 -11.81 -1.23
CA ARG A 157 -5.06 -10.91 -2.27
C ARG A 157 -4.52 -11.28 -3.66
N LEU A 158 -3.25 -11.67 -3.75
CA LEU A 158 -2.67 -12.11 -5.03
C LEU A 158 -3.26 -13.45 -5.50
N ILE A 159 -3.53 -14.39 -4.60
CA ILE A 159 -4.16 -15.69 -4.90
C ILE A 159 -5.57 -15.52 -5.48
N SER A 160 -6.27 -14.42 -5.14
CA SER A 160 -7.58 -14.12 -5.72
C SER A 160 -7.52 -13.69 -7.19
N GLU A 161 -6.33 -13.40 -7.73
CA GLU A 161 -6.12 -13.23 -9.16
C GLU A 161 -6.07 -14.59 -9.89
N ASP A 162 -6.27 -14.58 -11.21
CA ASP A 162 -6.13 -15.76 -12.07
C ASP A 162 -4.66 -16.28 -12.03
N PRO A 163 -4.39 -17.61 -11.92
CA PRO A 163 -3.01 -18.10 -11.79
C PRO A 163 -2.23 -17.95 -13.10
N ALA A 164 -2.95 -17.86 -14.23
CA ALA A 164 -2.38 -17.54 -15.52
C ALA A 164 -2.28 -16.03 -15.76
N SER A 165 -2.62 -15.19 -14.77
CA SER A 165 -2.46 -13.73 -14.89
C SER A 165 -1.00 -13.34 -15.02
N LYS A 166 -0.76 -12.25 -15.76
CA LYS A 166 0.57 -11.62 -15.85
C LYS A 166 1.08 -11.16 -14.49
N ALA A 167 0.17 -10.77 -13.58
CA ALA A 167 0.50 -10.40 -12.21
C ALA A 167 1.17 -11.55 -11.45
N TRP A 168 0.62 -12.76 -11.58
CA TRP A 168 1.21 -13.95 -10.96
C TRP A 168 2.59 -14.26 -11.54
N SER A 169 2.73 -14.23 -12.87
CA SER A 169 4.01 -14.47 -13.53
C SER A 169 5.10 -13.47 -13.09
N ASN A 170 4.77 -12.19 -13.00
CA ASN A 170 5.70 -11.14 -12.55
C ASN A 170 6.07 -11.31 -11.07
N TRP A 171 5.13 -11.71 -10.20
CA TRP A 171 5.40 -12.01 -8.80
C TRP A 171 6.32 -13.21 -8.63
N GLU A 172 6.09 -14.30 -9.36
CA GLU A 172 6.99 -15.47 -9.33
C GLU A 172 8.39 -15.11 -9.81
N LYS A 173 8.50 -14.28 -10.86
CA LYS A 173 9.78 -13.81 -11.37
C LYS A 173 10.54 -13.03 -10.30
N LEU A 174 9.87 -12.13 -9.58
CA LEU A 174 10.46 -11.40 -8.45
C LEU A 174 11.08 -12.34 -7.41
N LEU A 175 10.35 -13.40 -7.02
CA LEU A 175 10.84 -14.34 -6.01
C LEU A 175 12.00 -15.22 -6.50
N LYS A 176 12.05 -15.54 -7.80
CA LYS A 176 13.16 -16.32 -8.40
C LYS A 176 14.44 -15.50 -8.56
N GLU A 177 14.32 -14.18 -8.66
CA GLU A 177 15.43 -13.25 -8.86
C GLU A 177 15.96 -12.66 -7.54
N ALA A 178 15.29 -12.92 -6.41
CA ALA A 178 15.63 -12.44 -5.08
C ALA A 178 16.69 -13.31 -4.39
#